data_AF-A0A1G4AK21-F1
#
_entry.id   AF-A0A1G4AK21-F1
#
_cell.length_a   1.000
_cell.length_b   1.000
_cell.length_c   1.000
_cell.angle_alpha   90.00
_cell.angle_beta   90.00
_cell.angle_gamma   90.00
#
_symmetry.space_group_name_H-M   'P 1'
#
loop_
_entity.id
_entity.type
_entity.pdbx_description
1 polymer ?
#
loop_
_entity_poly.entity_id
_entity_poly.type
_entity_poly.pdbx_seq_one_letter_code
_entity_poly.pdbx_strand_id
1 'polypeptide(L)'
;MKTRLASLLFLAAALSTPAFASGKLESPVAVRVSQAGSHVERGTPRVAVYAHLGTPSRQLSPEVWAYDGYKADTDAVNDRGCDTLIISFVNHRVADLKLANRAAVQSIAAELKLNRARAIAAAR
;
A
#
# COMPACT_ATOMS: atom_id res chain seq x y z
N MET A 1 49.20 34.62 33.70
CA MET A 1 49.19 33.16 33.95
C MET A 1 47.74 32.70 34.20
N LYS A 2 47.29 31.66 33.47
CA LYS A 2 46.22 30.65 33.79
C LYS A 2 44.76 31.14 33.95
N THR A 3 43.90 31.04 32.92
CA THR A 3 42.99 29.92 32.49
C THR A 3 41.71 29.79 33.36
N ARG A 4 40.48 29.51 32.89
CA ARG A 4 39.97 28.48 31.95
C ARG A 4 38.58 28.91 31.39
N LEU A 5 38.38 28.94 30.06
CA LEU A 5 37.64 27.97 29.21
C LEU A 5 36.16 27.74 29.60
N ALA A 6 35.27 28.47 28.93
CA ALA A 6 33.83 28.24 28.91
C ALA A 6 33.49 27.02 28.04
N SER A 7 32.60 26.17 28.57
CA SER A 7 32.19 24.90 27.98
C SER A 7 31.37 25.10 26.71
N LEU A 8 31.82 24.50 25.60
CA LEU A 8 31.03 24.36 24.38
C LEU A 8 30.15 23.11 24.50
N LEU A 9 28.84 23.33 24.53
CA LEU A 9 27.82 22.29 24.45
C LEU A 9 27.90 21.58 23.10
N PHE A 10 28.23 20.29 23.09
CA PHE A 10 28.10 19.45 21.91
C PHE A 10 26.63 19.06 21.72
N LEU A 11 26.00 19.61 20.68
CA LEU A 11 24.66 19.23 20.23
C LEU A 11 24.77 17.93 19.42
N ALA A 12 24.61 16.79 20.08
CA ALA A 12 24.54 15.49 19.41
C ALA A 12 23.15 15.32 18.77
N ALA A 13 23.04 15.54 17.47
CA ALA A 13 21.86 15.15 16.70
C ALA A 13 21.82 13.62 16.64
N ALA A 14 21.01 13.02 17.52
CA ALA A 14 20.69 11.59 17.43
C ALA A 14 19.90 11.34 16.13
N LEU A 15 20.62 10.92 15.10
CA LEU A 15 20.05 10.30 13.90
C LEU A 15 19.33 9.03 14.36
N SER A 16 18.04 9.16 14.65
CA SER A 16 17.14 8.02 14.79
C SER A 16 17.06 7.35 13.43
N THR A 17 17.93 6.36 13.20
CA THR A 17 17.79 5.45 12.08
C THR A 17 16.48 4.68 12.29
N PRO A 18 15.49 4.78 11.38
CA PRO A 18 14.35 3.90 11.47
C PRO A 18 14.87 2.48 11.33
N ALA A 19 14.73 1.69 12.40
CA ALA A 19 14.96 0.27 12.35
C ALA A 19 13.93 -0.32 11.38
N PHE A 20 14.31 -0.49 10.12
CA PHE A 20 13.58 -1.33 9.19
C PHE A 20 13.64 -2.73 9.77
N ALA A 21 12.53 -3.15 10.37
CA ALA A 21 12.36 -4.49 10.87
C ALA A 21 12.71 -5.46 9.73
N SER A 22 13.80 -6.21 9.91
CA SER A 22 14.22 -7.30 9.05
C SER A 22 13.25 -8.46 9.22
N GLY A 23 12.03 -8.29 8.71
CA GLY A 23 11.18 -9.41 8.35
C GLY A 23 11.73 -9.99 7.07
N LYS A 24 11.83 -11.32 7.00
CA LYS A 24 12.11 -12.10 5.78
C LYS A 24 11.51 -11.36 4.57
N LEU A 25 12.35 -10.88 3.65
CA LEU A 25 11.89 -10.12 2.47
C LEU A 25 11.02 -11.05 1.62
N GLU A 26 9.73 -11.10 1.93
CA GLU A 26 8.75 -11.67 1.02
C GLU A 26 8.76 -10.78 -0.22
N SER A 27 9.04 -11.40 -1.37
CA SER A 27 8.99 -10.69 -2.64
C SER A 27 7.56 -10.17 -2.87
N PRO A 28 7.37 -8.91 -3.28
CA PRO A 28 6.05 -8.38 -3.58
C PRO A 28 5.45 -9.16 -4.76
N VAL A 29 4.32 -9.83 -4.50
CA VAL A 29 3.55 -10.56 -5.51
C VAL A 29 2.16 -9.95 -5.60
N ALA A 30 1.77 -9.56 -6.82
CA ALA A 30 0.41 -9.15 -7.13
C ALA A 30 -0.02 -9.80 -8.43
N VAL A 31 -1.10 -10.59 -8.38
CA VAL A 31 -1.65 -11.33 -9.51
C VAL A 31 -2.96 -10.69 -9.91
N ARG A 32 -3.12 -10.38 -11.20
CA ARG A 32 -4.38 -9.84 -11.72
C ARG A 32 -5.47 -10.91 -11.64
N VAL A 33 -6.65 -10.50 -11.19
CA VAL A 33 -7.86 -11.34 -11.17
C VAL A 33 -8.93 -10.71 -12.04
N SER A 34 -9.77 -11.55 -12.66
CA SER A 34 -10.85 -11.08 -13.54
C SER A 34 -12.06 -10.59 -12.76
N GLN A 35 -12.31 -11.18 -11.58
CA GLN A 35 -13.45 -10.89 -10.73
C GLN A 35 -13.09 -11.02 -9.24
N ALA A 36 -13.85 -10.33 -8.40
CA ALA A 36 -13.85 -10.47 -6.95
C ALA A 36 -15.25 -10.92 -6.52
N GLY A 37 -15.38 -12.20 -6.18
CA GLY A 37 -16.69 -12.85 -6.05
C GLY A 37 -17.43 -12.88 -7.40
N SER A 38 -18.76 -12.94 -7.37
CA SER A 38 -19.61 -13.03 -8.57
C SER A 38 -20.16 -11.69 -9.08
N HIS A 39 -19.80 -10.55 -8.47
CA HIS A 39 -20.47 -9.26 -8.73
C HIS A 39 -19.51 -8.09 -9.02
N VAL A 40 -18.21 -8.25 -8.77
CA VAL A 40 -17.24 -7.17 -8.94
C VAL A 40 -16.20 -7.57 -9.98
N GLU A 41 -16.20 -6.87 -11.10
CA GLU A 41 -15.28 -7.05 -12.21
C GLU A 41 -14.85 -5.70 -12.77
N ARG A 42 -14.04 -5.71 -13.83
CA ARG A 42 -13.64 -4.48 -14.50
C ARG A 42 -14.87 -3.75 -15.06
N GLY A 43 -14.95 -2.44 -14.81
CA GLY A 43 -16.07 -1.60 -15.22
C GLY A 43 -17.19 -1.47 -14.18
N THR A 44 -17.23 -2.32 -13.15
CA THR A 44 -18.19 -2.23 -12.05
C THR A 44 -18.13 -0.82 -11.41
N PRO A 45 -19.27 -0.14 -11.20
CA PRO A 45 -19.28 1.16 -10.52
C PRO A 45 -18.76 1.05 -9.08
N ARG A 46 -18.01 2.05 -8.60
CA ARG A 46 -17.51 2.12 -7.21
C ARG A 46 -18.63 1.93 -6.18
N VAL A 47 -19.81 2.51 -6.45
CA VAL A 47 -20.98 2.37 -5.58
C VAL A 47 -21.45 0.92 -5.48
N ALA A 48 -21.44 0.18 -6.61
CA ALA A 48 -21.77 -1.24 -6.62
C ALA A 48 -20.71 -2.07 -5.89
N VAL A 49 -19.42 -1.74 -6.03
CA VAL A 49 -18.35 -2.38 -5.24
C VAL A 49 -18.59 -2.20 -3.74
N TYR A 50 -18.95 -0.98 -3.30
CA TYR A 50 -19.27 -0.71 -1.91
C TYR A 50 -20.52 -1.48 -1.44
N ALA A 51 -21.55 -1.59 -2.28
CA ALA A 51 -22.75 -2.35 -1.96
C ALA A 51 -22.49 -3.87 -1.83
N HIS A 52 -21.58 -4.42 -2.63
CA HIS A 52 -21.28 -5.86 -2.65
C HIS A 52 -20.19 -6.28 -1.65
N LEU A 53 -19.12 -5.49 -1.51
CA LEU A 53 -17.96 -5.84 -0.68
C LEU A 53 -17.90 -5.06 0.64
N GLY A 54 -18.76 -4.04 0.80
CA GLY A 54 -18.74 -3.15 1.95
C GLY A 54 -17.54 -2.20 1.96
N THR A 55 -17.24 -1.72 3.14
CA THR A 55 -16.12 -0.81 3.40
C THR A 55 -14.78 -1.53 3.21
N PRO A 56 -13.81 -0.95 2.48
CA PRO A 56 -12.49 -1.55 2.36
C PRO A 56 -11.79 -1.63 3.70
N SER A 57 -11.05 -2.72 3.94
CA SER A 57 -10.20 -2.87 5.12
C SER A 57 -9.21 -1.70 5.23
N ARG A 58 -8.65 -1.28 4.09
CA ARG A 58 -7.75 -0.13 3.99
C ARG A 58 -8.00 0.65 2.69
N GLN A 59 -8.16 1.97 2.81
CA GLN A 59 -8.17 2.86 1.65
C GLN A 59 -6.75 3.40 1.43
N LEU A 60 -6.02 2.86 0.44
CA LEU A 60 -4.63 3.25 0.16
C LEU A 60 -4.55 4.63 -0.51
N SER A 61 -5.55 4.96 -1.33
CA SER A 61 -5.79 6.29 -1.90
C SER A 61 -7.28 6.45 -2.23
N PRO A 62 -7.75 7.65 -2.65
CA PRO A 62 -9.13 7.83 -3.11
C PRO A 62 -9.55 6.83 -4.21
N GLU A 63 -8.59 6.42 -5.05
CA GLU A 63 -8.80 5.57 -6.22
C GLU A 63 -8.27 4.13 -6.04
N VAL A 64 -7.73 3.77 -4.87
CA VAL A 64 -7.18 2.43 -4.63
C VAL A 64 -7.61 1.91 -3.27
N TRP A 65 -8.39 0.83 -3.28
CA TRP A 65 -8.96 0.18 -2.10
C TRP A 65 -8.34 -1.21 -1.90
N ALA A 66 -8.16 -1.60 -0.65
CA ALA A 66 -7.64 -2.90 -0.25
C ALA A 66 -8.63 -3.61 0.69
N TYR A 67 -8.92 -4.87 0.39
CA TYR A 67 -9.78 -5.74 1.18
C TYR A 67 -8.99 -6.99 1.56
N ASP A 68 -8.88 -7.25 2.86
CA ASP A 68 -8.13 -8.39 3.39
C ASP A 68 -9.01 -9.66 3.46
N GLY A 69 -8.39 -10.84 3.51
CA GLY A 69 -9.10 -12.11 3.74
C GLY A 69 -9.66 -12.80 2.49
N TYR A 70 -9.16 -12.44 1.31
CA TYR A 70 -9.51 -13.08 0.04
C TYR A 70 -8.67 -14.34 -0.18
N LYS A 71 -9.24 -15.32 -0.88
CA LYS A 71 -8.50 -16.48 -1.39
C LYS A 71 -8.45 -16.42 -2.90
N ALA A 72 -7.30 -16.75 -3.46
CA ALA A 72 -7.16 -16.98 -4.88
C ALA A 72 -7.75 -18.33 -5.28
N ASP A 73 -8.15 -18.44 -6.54
CA ASP A 73 -8.64 -19.69 -7.12
C ASP A 73 -7.54 -20.77 -7.23
N THR A 74 -6.27 -20.36 -7.16
CA THR A 74 -5.13 -21.29 -7.30
C THR A 74 -4.29 -21.33 -6.03
N ASP A 75 -3.95 -22.55 -5.60
CA ASP A 75 -3.11 -22.80 -4.42
C ASP A 75 -1.76 -22.10 -4.54
N ALA A 76 -1.16 -22.07 -5.74
CA ALA A 76 0.11 -21.39 -5.98
C ALA A 76 0.10 -19.88 -5.65
N VAL A 77 -1.05 -19.21 -5.73
CA VAL A 77 -1.21 -17.79 -5.36
C VAL A 77 -1.50 -17.66 -3.86
N ASN A 78 -2.28 -18.58 -3.31
CA ASN A 78 -2.54 -18.66 -1.86
C ASN A 78 -1.24 -18.96 -1.07
N ASP A 79 -0.39 -19.86 -1.56
CA ASP A 79 0.91 -20.24 -0.97
C ASP A 79 1.88 -19.06 -0.90
N ARG A 80 1.69 -18.04 -1.75
CA ARG A 80 2.47 -16.79 -1.73
C ARG A 80 1.87 -15.73 -0.80
N GLY A 81 0.85 -16.10 -0.01
CA GLY A 81 0.16 -15.21 0.92
C GLY A 81 -0.61 -14.09 0.23
N CYS A 82 -1.06 -14.29 -1.01
CA CYS A 82 -1.84 -13.28 -1.74
C CYS A 82 -3.30 -13.28 -1.27
N ASP A 83 -3.52 -12.75 -0.07
CA ASP A 83 -4.80 -12.74 0.63
C ASP A 83 -5.54 -11.39 0.60
N THR A 84 -4.95 -10.39 -0.06
CA THR A 84 -5.49 -9.03 -0.09
C THR A 84 -5.93 -8.69 -1.51
N LEU A 85 -7.23 -8.40 -1.68
CA LEU A 85 -7.77 -7.86 -2.93
C LEU A 85 -7.51 -6.36 -3.01
N ILE A 86 -6.78 -5.94 -4.05
CA ILE A 86 -6.58 -4.54 -4.44
C ILE A 86 -7.50 -4.22 -5.60
N ILE A 87 -8.32 -3.17 -5.43
CA ILE A 87 -9.18 -2.62 -6.46
C ILE A 87 -8.72 -1.21 -6.78
N SER A 88 -8.37 -0.98 -8.05
CA SER A 88 -8.07 0.35 -8.57
C SER A 88 -9.26 0.88 -9.35
N PHE A 89 -9.53 2.17 -9.22
CA PHE A 89 -10.62 2.86 -9.89
C PHE A 89 -10.12 3.93 -10.85
N VAL A 90 -10.87 4.15 -11.93
CA VAL A 90 -10.74 5.29 -12.84
C VAL A 90 -12.16 5.73 -13.20
N ASN A 91 -12.44 7.04 -13.13
CA ASN A 91 -13.78 7.60 -13.43
C ASN A 91 -14.91 6.88 -12.66
N HIS A 92 -14.70 6.64 -11.37
CA HIS A 92 -15.64 5.95 -10.46
C HIS A 92 -16.01 4.51 -10.87
N ARG A 93 -15.20 3.86 -11.72
CA ARG A 93 -15.38 2.46 -12.13
C ARG A 93 -14.13 1.65 -11.88
N VAL A 94 -14.29 0.36 -11.64
CA VAL A 94 -13.15 -0.56 -11.44
C VAL A 94 -12.31 -0.60 -12.72
N ALA A 95 -11.04 -0.24 -12.60
CA ALA A 95 -10.07 -0.27 -13.68
C ALA A 95 -9.18 -1.53 -13.62
N ASP A 96 -8.87 -2.01 -12.42
CA ASP A 96 -8.02 -3.20 -12.23
C ASP A 96 -8.35 -3.90 -10.92
N LEU A 97 -8.22 -5.23 -10.90
CA LEU A 97 -8.33 -6.06 -9.71
C LEU A 97 -7.08 -6.93 -9.59
N LYS A 98 -6.52 -7.01 -8.38
CA LYS A 98 -5.35 -7.84 -8.09
C LYS A 98 -5.47 -8.51 -6.73
N LEU A 99 -5.03 -9.76 -6.63
CA LEU A 99 -4.70 -10.37 -5.34
C LEU A 99 -3.22 -10.12 -5.06
N ALA A 100 -2.95 -9.55 -3.90
CA ALA A 100 -1.63 -9.10 -3.49
C ALA A 100 -1.27 -9.70 -2.13
N ASN A 101 0.01 -10.03 -1.98
CA ASN A 101 0.56 -10.36 -0.67
C ASN A 101 0.91 -9.09 0.12
N ARG A 102 1.19 -9.26 1.42
CA ARG A 102 1.51 -8.14 2.32
C ARG A 102 2.60 -7.22 1.78
N ALA A 103 3.68 -7.80 1.25
CA ALA A 103 4.79 -7.04 0.68
C ALA A 103 4.34 -6.18 -0.51
N ALA A 104 3.55 -6.73 -1.43
CA ALA A 104 3.01 -5.98 -2.56
C ALA A 104 2.08 -4.84 -2.12
N VAL A 105 1.22 -5.07 -1.12
CA VAL A 105 0.35 -4.00 -0.57
C VAL A 105 1.19 -2.84 -0.03
N GLN A 106 2.28 -3.14 0.68
CA GLN A 106 3.20 -2.11 1.19
C GLN A 106 3.90 -1.35 0.06
N SER A 107 4.38 -2.05 -0.97
CA SER A 107 5.00 -1.42 -2.14
C SER A 107 4.01 -0.50 -2.87
N ILE A 108 2.77 -0.94 -3.10
CA ILE A 108 1.71 -0.14 -3.73
C ILE A 108 1.42 1.11 -2.89
N ALA A 109 1.28 0.96 -1.58
CA ALA A 109 1.03 2.09 -0.68
C ALA A 109 2.18 3.10 -0.68
N ALA A 110 3.43 2.63 -0.72
CA ALA A 110 4.62 3.49 -0.79
C ALA A 110 4.70 4.25 -2.12
N GLU A 111 4.42 3.58 -3.23
CA GLU A 111 4.39 4.19 -4.56
C GLU A 111 3.31 5.27 -4.67
N LEU A 112 2.10 5.00 -4.16
CA LEU A 112 1.01 5.99 -4.14
C LEU A 112 1.38 7.24 -3.32
N LYS A 113 2.05 7.06 -2.17
CA LYS A 113 2.54 8.18 -1.36
C LYS A 113 3.59 9.01 -2.11
N LEU A 114 4.54 8.35 -2.77
CA LEU A 114 5.60 9.01 -3.54
C LEU A 114 5.01 9.80 -4.72
N ASN A 115 4.09 9.21 -5.46
CA ASN A 115 3.44 9.85 -6.61
C ASN A 115 2.63 11.07 -6.18
N ARG A 116 1.94 10.99 -5.03
CA ARG A 116 1.26 12.13 -4.44
C ARG A 116 2.23 13.25 -4.07
N ALA A 117 3.36 12.93 -3.43
CA ALA A 117 4.37 13.93 -3.06
C ALA A 117 4.95 14.63 -4.31
N ARG A 118 5.23 13.86 -5.37
CA ARG A 118 5.70 14.40 -6.66
C ARG A 118 4.68 15.33 -7.32
N ALA A 119 3.40 14.94 -7.34
CA ALA A 119 2.33 15.76 -7.90
C ALA A 119 2.19 17.10 -7.16
N ILE A 120 2.32 17.10 -5.83
CA ILE A 120 2.29 18.33 -5.02
C ILE A 120 3.50 19.22 -5.33
N ALA A 121 4.70 18.63 -5.47
CA ALA A 121 5.90 19.38 -5.78
C ALA A 121 5.85 20.03 -7.18
N ALA A 122 5.24 19.36 -8.16
CA ALA A 122 5.09 19.87 -9.53
C ALA A 122 4.01 20.96 -9.68
N ALA A 123 3.12 21.12 -8.70
CA ALA A 123 2.05 22.12 -8.70
C ALA A 123 2.47 23.45 -8.05
N ARG A 124 3.74 23.59 -7.63
CA ARG A 124 4.32 24.81 -7.06
C ARG A 124 5.19 25.51 -8.09
#